data_AF-A0A2L2Z686-F1
#
_entry.id   AF-A0A2L2Z686-F1
#
_cell.length_a   1.000
_cell.length_b   1.000
_cell.length_c   1.000
_cell.angle_alpha   90.00
_cell.angle_beta   90.00
_cell.angle_gamma   90.00
#
_symmetry.space_group_name_H-M   'P 1'
#
loop_
_entity.id
_entity.type
_entity.pdbx_description
1 polymer ?
#
loop_
_entity_poly.entity_id
_entity_poly.type
_entity_poly.pdbx_seq_one_letter_code
_entity_poly.pdbx_strand_id
1 'polypeptide(L)' 'PDTDVILMCVSIESPDSLENIMDKWYPEVRHFCPNVPLVLVGKKKDLRHDPNTIKALA' A
#
# COMPACT_ATOMS: atom_id res chain seq x y z
N PRO A 1 1.45 -21.54 0.88
CA PRO A 1 0.80 -22.15 2.06
C PRO A 1 1.55 -21.94 3.39
N ASP A 2 2.63 -21.15 3.41
CA ASP A 2 3.48 -20.95 4.60
C ASP A 2 3.60 -19.45 4.95
N THR A 3 2.60 -18.65 4.59
CA THR A 3 2.62 -17.20 4.80
C THR A 3 1.89 -16.85 6.09
N ASP A 4 2.63 -16.34 7.07
CA ASP A 4 2.06 -15.92 8.37
C ASP A 4 1.49 -14.50 8.35
N VAL A 5 2.08 -13.60 7.56
CA VAL A 5 1.70 -12.19 7.46
C VAL A 5 1.97 -11.67 6.05
N ILE A 6 1.08 -10.80 5.55
CA ILE A 6 1.25 -10.10 4.28
C ILE A 6 1.42 -8.60 4.53
N LEU A 7 2.49 -8.02 3.98
CA LEU A 7 2.74 -6.58 4.00
C LEU A 7 2.36 -5.96 2.67
N MET A 8 1.28 -5.19 2.66
CA MET A 8 0.87 -4.38 1.50
C MET A 8 1.50 -3.00 1.60
N CYS A 9 2.39 -2.64 0.68
CA CYS A 9 3.17 -1.41 0.80
C CYS A 9 2.69 -0.33 -0.18
N VAL A 10 2.34 0.85 0.34
CA VAL A 10 2.03 2.06 -0.45
C VAL A 10 3.16 3.07 -0.35
N SER A 11 3.25 3.98 -1.32
CA SER A 11 4.13 5.15 -1.26
C SER A 11 3.29 6.39 -0.97
N ILE A 12 3.62 7.15 0.07
CA ILE A 12 2.80 8.32 0.48
C ILE A 12 2.77 9.42 -0.58
N GLU A 13 3.81 9.53 -1.40
CA GLU A 13 3.88 10.48 -2.54
C GLU A 13 3.09 10.02 -3.79
N SER A 14 2.50 8.82 -3.80
CA SER A 14 1.87 8.24 -5.00
C SER A 14 0.50 7.63 -4.64
N PRO A 15 -0.59 8.38 -4.85
CA PRO A 15 -1.96 7.90 -4.64
C PRO A 15 -2.28 6.62 -5.41
N ASP A 16 -1.81 6.51 -6.65
CA ASP A 16 -1.96 5.33 -7.53
C ASP A 16 -1.48 4.03 -6.86
N SER A 17 -0.47 4.11 -5.97
CA SER A 17 0.02 2.93 -5.27
C SER A 17 -1.02 2.33 -4.31
N LEU A 18 -1.89 3.17 -3.71
CA LEU A 18 -3.01 2.72 -2.90
C LEU A 18 -4.15 2.19 -3.76
N GLU A 19 -4.47 2.85 -4.88
CA GLU A 19 -5.49 2.39 -5.82
C GLU A 19 -5.15 1.00 -6.38
N ASN A 20 -3.90 0.79 -6.80
CA ASN A 20 -3.44 -0.53 -7.26
C ASN A 20 -3.57 -1.61 -6.16
N ILE A 21 -3.42 -1.25 -4.89
CA ILE A 21 -3.67 -2.19 -3.79
C ILE A 21 -5.15 -2.55 -3.72
N MET A 22 -6.04 -1.58 -3.78
CA MET A 22 -7.49 -1.82 -3.70
C MET A 22 -8.00 -2.63 -4.90
N ASP A 23 -7.55 -2.30 -6.11
CA ASP A 23 -8.11 -2.84 -7.34
C ASP A 23 -7.48 -4.17 -7.78
N LYS A 24 -6.22 -4.41 -7.42
CA LYS A 24 -5.47 -5.58 -7.90
C LYS A 24 -4.98 -6.45 -6.75
N TRP A 25 -4.12 -5.89 -5.89
CA TRP A 25 -3.37 -6.71 -4.94
C TRP A 25 -4.23 -7.26 -3.81
N TYR A 26 -5.18 -6.47 -3.31
CA TYR A 26 -6.09 -6.89 -2.24
C TYR A 26 -7.00 -8.04 -2.67
N PRO A 27 -7.72 -7.95 -3.81
CA PRO A 27 -8.50 -9.08 -4.32
C PRO A 27 -7.67 -10.34 -4.54
N GLU A 28 -6.48 -10.21 -5.14
CA GLU A 28 -5.59 -11.33 -5.41
C GLU A 28 -5.12 -12.02 -4.12
N VAL A 29 -4.63 -11.24 -3.17
CA VAL A 29 -4.21 -11.76 -1.86
C VAL A 29 -5.37 -12.41 -1.12
N ARG A 30 -6.57 -11.83 -1.15
CA ARG A 30 -7.73 -12.43 -0.49
C ARG A 30 -8.21 -13.70 -1.16
N HIS A 31 -7.98 -13.85 -2.47
CA HIS A 31 -8.24 -15.10 -3.18
C HIS A 31 -7.28 -16.21 -2.75
N PHE A 32 -5.98 -15.94 -2.69
CA PHE A 32 -4.96 -16.96 -2.39
C PHE A 32 -4.68 -17.18 -0.89
N CYS A 33 -4.92 -16.17 -0.05
CA CYS A 33 -4.57 -16.12 1.36
C CYS A 33 -5.70 -15.49 2.20
N PRO A 34 -6.92 -16.06 2.20
CA PRO A 34 -8.09 -15.43 2.81
C PRO A 34 -7.93 -15.15 4.32
N ASN A 35 -7.27 -16.05 5.04
CA ASN A 35 -7.14 -16.01 6.51
C ASN A 35 -5.81 -15.41 6.99
N VAL A 36 -4.91 -15.03 6.07
CA VAL A 36 -3.61 -14.48 6.46
C VAL A 36 -3.79 -13.02 6.89
N PRO A 37 -3.28 -12.62 8.08
CA PRO A 37 -3.27 -11.24 8.52
C PRO A 37 -2.58 -10.32 7.51
N LEU A 38 -3.15 -9.14 7.33
CA LEU A 38 -2.67 -8.15 6.37
C LEU A 38 -2.34 -6.84 7.08
N VAL A 39 -1.16 -6.30 6.80
CA VAL A 39 -0.70 -5.01 7.31
C VAL A 39 -0.42 -4.08 6.14
N LEU A 40 -1.11 -2.94 6.10
CA LEU A 40 -0.83 -1.88 5.15
C LEU A 40 0.33 -1.01 5.68
N VAL A 41 1.38 -0.84 4.88
CA VAL A 41 2.60 -0.12 5.25
C VAL A 41 2.78 1.09 4.34
N GLY A 42 2.70 2.28 4.92
CA GLY A 42 3.04 3.53 4.23
C GLY A 42 4.55 3.77 4.21
N LYS A 43 5.15 3.80 3.02
CA LYS A 43 6.57 4.13 2.79
C LYS A 43 6.75 5.61 2.44
N LYS A 44 8.01 6.06 2.49
CA LYS A 44 8.42 7.46 2.22
C LYS A 44 7.70 8.47 3.12
N LYS A 45 7.68 8.19 4.43
CA LYS A 45 7.01 9.02 5.44
C LYS A 45 7.53 10.46 5.45
N ASP A 46 8.81 10.64 5.21
CA ASP A 46 9.48 11.94 5.08
C ASP A 46 8.78 12.86 4.07
N LEU A 47 8.25 12.30 2.98
CA LEU A 47 7.58 13.06 1.92
C LEU A 47 6.15 13.49 2.25
N ARG A 48 5.57 12.99 3.35
CA ARG A 48 4.21 13.38 3.77
C ARG A 48 4.08 14.88 4.01
N HIS A 49 5.17 15.51 4.46
CA HIS A 49 5.24 16.93 4.76
C HIS A 49 6.22 17.66 3.84
N ASP A 50 6.73 17.00 2.80
CA ASP A 50 7.62 17.66 1.85
C ASP A 50 6.81 18.66 0.99
N PRO A 51 7.17 19.96 0.98
CA PRO A 51 6.41 20.96 0.24
C PRO A 51 6.36 20.70 -1.26
N ASN A 52 7.39 20.09 -1.85
CA ASN A 52 7.42 19.80 -3.29
C ASN A 52 6.48 18.64 -3.60
N THR A 53 6.50 17.57 -2.80
CA THR A 53 5.56 16.46 -2.92
C THR A 53 4.12 16.94 -2.75
N ILE A 54 3.82 17.77 -1.74
CA ILE A 54 2.47 18.32 -1.54
C ILE A 54 2.05 19.14 -2.76
N LYS A 55 2.93 20.00 -3.28
CA LYS A 55 2.64 20.81 -4.47
C LYS A 55 2.43 19.96 -5.73
N ALA A 56 3.13 18.84 -5.87
CA ALA A 56 2.99 17.94 -7.00
C ALA A 56 1.69 17.11 -6.97
N LEU A 57 1.07 16.98 -5.79
CA LEU A 57 -0.17 16.22 -5.57
C LEU A 57 -1.42 17.11 -5.43
N ALA A 58 -1.27 18.43 -5.45
CA ALA A 58 -2.34 19.42 -5.38
C ALA A 58 -2.83 19.83 -6.78
#